data_AF-A0A942PCS5-F1
#
_entry.id   AF-A0A942PCS5-F1
#
_cell.length_a   1.000
_cell.length_b   1.000
_cell.length_c   1.000
_cell.angle_alpha   90.00
_cell.angle_beta   90.00
_cell.angle_gamma   90.00
#
_symmetry.space_group_name_H-M   'P 1'
#
loop_
_entity.id
_entity.type
_entity.pdbx_description
1 polymer ?
#
loop_
_entity_poly.entity_id
_entity_poly.type
_entity_poly.pdbx_seq_one_letter_code
_entity_poly.pdbx_strand_id
1 'polypeptide(L)'
;MKLSLYCDLAKLNWTTVAELPSFLSRYGLRTDSISVNLRRFPEKLEFESLEHIQQYVKIKGEPGAFDIRLRGKEAEKEFSFSLSKGTNIHHEPYLVIELDAEAPEPILTAAMELLDLSPEHRTQAAELPRTVFIAHRFDAVGQEASDKIALFLTLLGFECVSGRGYAPGPISEKVKSRMQAQAVVVVVWTPGEDSTWLVQESLLSNLSGKPLILIKDATSAFRPGLLADLEFIPFSEARIEQAFIPLLEGLRAIGFMFGSTD
;
A
#
# COMPACT_ATOMS: atom_id res chain seq x y z
N MET A 1 20.48 3.81 12.71
CA MET A 1 19.67 3.11 11.68
C MET A 1 18.24 3.34 12.08
N LYS A 2 17.44 3.89 11.18
CA LYS A 2 16.05 4.18 11.47
C LYS A 2 15.18 2.98 11.12
N LEU A 3 14.41 2.48 12.08
CA LEU A 3 13.38 1.47 11.88
C LEU A 3 12.03 2.05 12.31
N SER A 4 11.00 1.81 11.50
CA SER A 4 9.63 2.23 11.75
C SER A 4 8.71 1.03 11.63
N LEU A 5 7.83 0.82 12.62
CA LEU A 5 6.85 -0.25 12.64
C LEU A 5 5.45 0.35 12.78
N TYR A 6 4.54 -0.05 11.88
CA TYR A 6 3.13 0.22 12.03
C TYR A 6 2.54 -0.78 13.02
N CYS A 7 1.65 -0.32 13.88
CA CYS A 7 1.00 -1.10 14.91
C CYS A 7 -0.50 -1.14 14.65
N ASP A 8 -1.15 -2.22 15.09
CA ASP A 8 -2.61 -2.27 15.12
C ASP A 8 -3.14 -1.04 15.88
N LEU A 9 -4.32 -0.55 15.50
CA LEU A 9 -4.97 0.60 16.15
C LEU A 9 -5.52 0.27 17.55
N ALA A 10 -4.92 -0.72 18.21
CA ALA A 10 -5.17 -1.10 19.58
C ALA A 10 -5.01 0.10 20.54
N LYS A 11 -5.60 -0.05 21.72
CA LYS A 11 -5.44 0.94 22.78
C LYS A 11 -4.02 0.86 23.33
N LEU A 12 -3.32 1.98 23.32
CA LEU A 12 -2.02 2.08 23.95
C LEU A 12 -2.14 1.81 25.46
N ASN A 13 -1.27 0.99 26.02
CA ASN A 13 -1.19 0.83 27.46
C ASN A 13 -0.57 2.07 28.12
N TRP A 14 -1.39 3.09 28.38
CA TRP A 14 -0.96 4.33 29.02
C TRP A 14 -0.37 4.13 30.42
N THR A 15 -0.59 2.99 31.06
CA THR A 15 -0.04 2.74 32.41
C THR A 15 1.47 2.48 32.39
N THR A 16 2.00 1.96 31.29
CA THR A 16 3.42 1.63 31.11
C THR A 16 4.18 2.69 30.31
N VAL A 17 3.50 3.67 29.72
CA VAL A 17 4.15 4.75 28.93
C VAL A 17 5.21 5.50 29.75
N ALA A 18 4.97 5.76 31.03
CA ALA A 18 5.96 6.42 31.89
C ALA A 18 7.22 5.59 32.14
N GLU A 19 7.18 4.28 31.89
CA GLU A 19 8.33 3.39 32.05
C GLU A 19 9.28 3.44 30.85
N LEU A 20 8.87 4.02 29.71
CA LEU A 20 9.66 4.06 28.48
C LEU A 20 11.11 4.55 28.66
N PRO A 21 11.40 5.66 29.36
CA PRO A 21 12.78 6.12 29.52
C PRO A 21 13.63 5.11 30.31
N SER A 22 13.05 4.54 31.37
CA SER A 22 13.71 3.52 32.19
C SER A 22 13.94 2.23 31.41
N PHE A 23 12.97 1.85 30.57
CA PHE A 23 13.05 0.71 29.67
C PHE A 23 14.16 0.91 28.63
N LEU A 24 14.18 2.03 27.91
CA LEU A 24 15.19 2.35 26.89
C LEU A 24 16.60 2.39 27.48
N SER A 25 16.74 2.90 28.71
CA SER A 25 18.01 2.91 29.44
C SER A 25 18.61 1.50 29.64
N ARG A 26 17.77 0.45 29.77
CA ARG A 26 18.25 -0.95 29.86
C ARG A 26 18.92 -1.44 28.58
N TYR A 27 18.65 -0.78 27.45
CA TYR A 27 19.28 -1.02 26.16
C TYR A 27 20.42 -0.02 25.87
N GLY A 28 20.86 0.76 26.85
CA GLY A 28 21.93 1.74 26.68
C GLY A 28 21.50 3.08 26.07
N LEU A 29 20.19 3.31 25.92
CA LEU A 29 19.63 4.55 25.37
C LEU A 29 19.25 5.51 26.50
N ARG A 30 20.10 6.51 26.76
CA ARG A 30 19.87 7.51 27.82
C ARG A 30 19.00 8.66 27.30
N THR A 31 17.75 8.74 27.73
CA THR A 31 16.85 9.85 27.39
C THR A 31 17.30 11.16 28.04
N ASP A 32 17.49 12.20 27.22
CA ASP A 32 17.84 13.55 27.65
C ASP A 32 16.64 14.51 27.56
N SER A 33 15.68 14.22 26.68
CA SER A 33 14.47 15.04 26.51
C SER A 33 13.26 14.21 26.13
N ILE A 34 12.09 14.68 26.58
CA ILE A 34 10.78 14.08 26.34
C ILE A 34 9.87 15.20 25.83
N SER A 35 9.11 14.93 24.77
CA SER A 35 8.07 15.83 24.28
C SER A 35 6.84 15.02 23.93
N VAL A 36 5.70 15.40 24.48
CA VAL A 36 4.41 14.78 24.20
C VAL A 36 3.47 15.83 23.68
N ASN A 37 2.93 15.61 22.49
CA ASN A 37 1.92 16.48 21.88
C ASN A 37 0.60 15.70 21.83
N LEU A 38 -0.44 16.20 22.47
CA LEU A 38 -1.79 15.69 22.30
C LEU A 38 -2.60 16.57 21.36
N ARG A 39 -3.41 15.95 20.51
CA ARG A 39 -4.41 16.64 19.71
C ARG A 39 -5.79 16.15 20.12
N ARG A 40 -6.53 17.01 20.83
CA ARG A 40 -7.95 16.84 21.13
C ARG A 40 -8.66 18.04 20.55
N PHE A 41 -9.19 17.93 19.34
CA PHE A 41 -9.85 19.05 18.66
C PHE A 41 -10.80 19.79 19.64
N PRO A 42 -10.63 21.11 19.84
CA PRO A 42 -9.73 22.05 19.16
C PRO A 42 -8.36 22.31 19.86
N GLU A 43 -8.10 21.68 21.00
CA GLU A 43 -6.93 21.92 21.85
C GLU A 43 -5.70 21.11 21.40
N LYS A 44 -4.55 21.79 21.40
CA LYS A 44 -3.22 21.17 21.36
C LYS A 44 -2.60 21.31 22.75
N LEU A 45 -2.22 20.19 23.35
CA LEU A 45 -1.56 20.18 24.66
C LEU A 45 -0.15 19.62 24.51
N GLU A 46 0.81 20.24 25.20
CA GLU A 46 2.20 19.84 25.19
C GLU A 46 2.65 19.49 26.62
N PHE A 47 3.36 18.38 26.75
CA PHE A 47 3.92 17.92 28.02
C PHE A 47 5.40 17.54 27.83
N GLU A 48 6.19 17.78 28.87
CA GLU A 48 7.62 17.41 28.92
C GLU A 48 7.87 16.20 29.82
N SER A 49 6.80 15.54 30.30
CA SER A 49 6.84 14.40 31.22
C SER A 49 5.82 13.35 30.81
N LEU A 50 6.24 12.07 30.85
CA LEU A 50 5.37 10.93 30.58
C LEU A 50 4.42 10.63 31.74
N GLU A 51 4.81 11.00 32.96
CA GLU A 51 3.98 10.88 34.16
C GLU A 51 2.81 11.85 34.12
N HIS A 52 3.05 13.10 33.71
CA HIS A 52 2.01 14.11 33.56
C HIS A 52 0.96 13.70 32.52
N ILE A 53 1.40 13.14 31.38
CA ILE A 53 0.46 12.65 30.39
C ILE A 53 -0.33 11.42 30.89
N GLN A 54 0.31 10.48 31.58
CA GLN A 54 -0.38 9.33 32.15
C GLN A 54 -1.48 9.76 33.13
N GLN A 55 -1.20 10.72 34.00
CA GLN A 55 -2.21 11.30 34.91
C GLN A 55 -3.33 12.01 34.14
N TYR A 56 -2.97 12.79 33.12
CA TYR A 56 -3.94 13.47 32.26
C TYR A 56 -4.88 12.48 31.58
N VAL A 57 -4.35 11.42 30.95
CA VAL A 57 -5.13 10.38 30.27
C VAL A 57 -6.00 9.61 31.25
N LYS A 58 -5.52 9.35 32.48
CA LYS A 58 -6.33 8.73 33.55
C LYS A 58 -7.57 9.56 33.90
N ILE A 59 -7.45 10.90 33.89
CA ILE A 59 -8.54 11.82 34.25
C ILE A 59 -9.46 12.10 33.06
N LYS A 60 -8.88 12.32 31.89
CA LYS A 60 -9.58 12.85 30.70
C LYS A 60 -9.91 11.79 29.66
N GLY A 61 -9.39 10.58 29.80
CA GLY A 61 -9.49 9.50 28.81
C GLY A 61 -8.42 9.58 27.73
N GLU A 62 -8.32 8.54 26.91
CA GLU A 62 -7.38 8.44 25.79
C GLU A 62 -7.59 9.58 24.77
N PRO A 63 -6.52 10.20 24.26
CA PRO A 63 -6.60 11.17 23.16
C PRO A 63 -6.79 10.46 21.81
N GLY A 64 -7.55 11.07 20.90
CA GLY A 64 -7.74 10.52 19.55
C GLY A 64 -6.48 10.56 18.69
N ALA A 65 -5.58 11.51 18.96
CA ALA A 65 -4.28 11.63 18.31
C ALA A 65 -3.22 12.15 19.28
N PHE A 66 -2.00 11.63 19.16
CA PHE A 66 -0.86 12.00 20.00
C PHE A 66 0.47 11.75 19.28
N ASP A 67 1.53 12.40 19.77
CA ASP A 67 2.91 12.21 19.31
C ASP A 67 3.82 12.30 20.54
N ILE A 68 4.42 11.17 20.91
CA ILE A 68 5.38 11.03 22.02
C ILE A 68 6.77 10.91 21.41
N ARG A 69 7.70 11.78 21.79
CA ARG A 69 9.08 11.79 21.31
C ARG A 69 10.05 11.76 22.47
N LEU A 70 11.02 10.87 22.39
CA LEU A 70 12.15 10.78 23.30
C LEU A 70 13.43 10.97 22.48
N ARG A 71 14.34 11.80 22.96
CA ARG A 71 15.67 11.99 22.36
C ARG A 71 16.74 11.87 23.42
N GLY A 72 17.91 11.40 23.03
CA GLY A 72 19.03 11.28 23.94
C GLY A 72 20.24 10.66 23.28
N LYS A 73 21.03 9.93 24.05
CA LYS A 73 22.30 9.34 23.58
C LYS A 73 22.36 7.82 23.71
N GLU A 74 22.97 7.20 22.71
CA GLU A 74 23.45 5.81 22.68
C GLU A 74 24.98 5.87 22.60
N ALA A 75 25.66 5.61 23.71
CA ALA A 75 27.08 5.95 23.87
C ALA A 75 27.34 7.44 23.54
N GLU A 76 27.92 7.73 22.37
CA GLU A 76 28.19 9.11 21.89
C GLU A 76 27.31 9.53 20.69
N LYS A 77 26.46 8.64 20.18
CA LYS A 77 25.54 8.94 19.06
C LYS A 77 24.20 9.41 19.61
N GLU A 78 23.54 10.30 18.88
CA GLU A 78 22.15 10.67 19.20
C GLU A 78 21.21 9.52 18.82
N PHE A 79 20.21 9.26 19.65
CA PHE A 79 19.08 8.40 19.29
C PHE A 79 17.78 9.21 19.32
N SER A 80 16.80 8.75 18.54
CA SER A 80 15.43 9.26 18.62
C SER A 80 14.43 8.12 18.63
N PHE A 81 13.47 8.20 19.54
CA PHE A 81 12.33 7.30 19.63
C PHE A 81 11.05 8.13 19.46
N SER A 82 10.09 7.62 18.70
CA SER A 82 8.78 8.25 18.59
C SER A 82 7.64 7.25 18.55
N LEU A 83 6.52 7.59 19.17
CA LEU A 83 5.26 6.87 19.11
C LEU A 83 4.14 7.86 18.73
N SER A 84 3.55 7.66 17.56
CA SER A 84 2.58 8.60 16.99
C SER A 84 1.28 7.91 16.61
N LYS A 85 0.14 8.49 17.02
CA LYS A 85 -1.21 8.10 16.63
C LYS A 85 -1.92 9.28 15.96
N GLY A 86 -2.52 9.06 14.79
CA GLY A 86 -3.22 10.12 14.08
C GLY A 86 -3.94 9.63 12.83
N THR A 87 -4.26 10.56 11.93
CA THR A 87 -4.79 10.27 10.59
C THR A 87 -3.83 10.80 9.54
N ASN A 88 -3.58 10.02 8.48
CA ASN A 88 -2.76 10.45 7.36
C ASN A 88 -3.52 11.41 6.41
N ILE A 89 -2.89 11.82 5.30
CA ILE A 89 -3.50 12.71 4.30
C ILE A 89 -4.71 12.09 3.57
N HIS A 90 -4.88 10.77 3.67
CA HIS A 90 -6.01 10.01 3.11
C HIS A 90 -7.10 9.75 4.15
N HIS A 91 -7.03 10.39 5.32
CA HIS A 91 -7.94 10.18 6.45
C HIS A 91 -7.91 8.77 7.06
N GLU A 92 -6.86 8.00 6.77
CA GLU A 92 -6.69 6.68 7.36
C GLU A 92 -6.00 6.82 8.74
N PRO A 93 -6.55 6.20 9.79
CA PRO A 93 -5.92 6.18 11.09
C PRO A 93 -4.62 5.35 11.07
N TYR A 94 -3.61 5.79 11.81
CA TYR A 94 -2.36 5.05 11.99
C TYR A 94 -1.89 5.10 13.44
N LEU A 95 -1.11 4.08 13.81
CA LEU A 95 -0.27 4.05 14.99
C LEU A 95 1.12 3.57 14.54
N VAL A 96 2.15 4.37 14.78
CA VAL A 96 3.51 4.06 14.36
C VAL A 96 4.48 4.25 15.53
N ILE A 97 5.39 3.30 15.67
CA ILE A 97 6.53 3.37 16.58
C ILE A 97 7.81 3.42 15.74
N GLU A 98 8.70 4.35 16.03
CA GLU A 98 9.96 4.53 15.29
C GLU A 98 11.13 4.64 16.26
N LEU A 99 12.28 4.09 15.88
CA LEU A 99 13.54 4.20 16.60
C LEU A 99 14.69 4.38 15.61
N ASP A 100 15.49 5.43 15.82
CA ASP A 100 16.80 5.58 15.20
C ASP A 100 17.89 5.33 16.24
N ALA A 101 18.53 4.15 16.14
CA ALA A 101 19.59 3.66 17.02
C ALA A 101 20.49 2.65 16.27
N GLU A 102 21.52 2.12 16.90
CA GLU A 102 22.44 1.15 16.29
C GLU A 102 21.78 -0.23 16.07
N ALA A 103 20.98 -0.70 17.04
CA ALA A 103 20.26 -1.98 16.98
C ALA A 103 18.75 -1.81 17.29
N PRO A 104 17.98 -1.17 16.41
CA PRO A 104 16.62 -0.73 16.72
C PRO A 104 15.58 -1.86 16.79
N GLU A 105 15.78 -2.97 16.08
CA GLU A 105 14.80 -4.07 15.98
C GLU A 105 14.44 -4.73 17.33
N PRO A 106 15.39 -5.30 18.10
CA PRO A 106 15.05 -5.92 19.39
C PRO A 106 14.48 -4.92 20.40
N ILE A 107 14.91 -3.65 20.33
CA ILE A 107 14.44 -2.58 21.21
C ILE A 107 12.99 -2.23 20.89
N LEU A 108 12.65 -2.10 19.60
CA LEU A 108 11.28 -1.83 19.16
C LEU A 108 10.34 -2.98 19.50
N THR A 109 10.73 -4.24 19.26
CA THR A 109 9.90 -5.40 19.63
C THR A 109 9.57 -5.41 21.11
N ALA A 110 10.55 -5.19 21.97
CA ALA A 110 10.34 -5.15 23.41
C ALA A 110 9.58 -3.89 23.88
N ALA A 111 9.77 -2.75 23.20
CA ALA A 111 8.99 -1.53 23.47
C ALA A 111 7.51 -1.73 23.12
N MET A 112 7.22 -2.45 22.04
CA MET A 112 5.86 -2.80 21.66
C MET A 112 5.21 -3.70 22.70
N GLU A 113 5.91 -4.73 23.19
CA GLU A 113 5.42 -5.59 24.28
C GLU A 113 5.13 -4.78 25.55
N LEU A 114 6.03 -3.87 25.96
CA LEU A 114 5.82 -2.98 27.10
C LEU A 114 4.54 -2.13 26.94
N LEU A 115 4.28 -1.67 25.72
CA LEU A 115 3.18 -0.77 25.40
C LEU A 115 1.88 -1.51 25.02
N ASP A 116 1.88 -2.84 25.07
CA ASP A 116 0.80 -3.72 24.61
C ASP A 116 0.39 -3.45 23.15
N LEU A 117 1.40 -3.21 22.30
CA LEU A 117 1.22 -2.98 20.87
C LEU A 117 1.53 -4.26 20.11
N SER A 118 0.62 -4.61 19.21
CA SER A 118 0.88 -5.63 18.20
C SER A 118 1.36 -4.95 16.92
N PRO A 119 2.39 -5.48 16.23
CA PRO A 119 2.72 -4.99 14.90
C PRO A 119 1.46 -5.13 14.07
N GLU A 120 1.13 -4.09 13.30
CA GLU A 120 0.17 -4.23 12.23
C GLU A 120 0.82 -5.25 11.31
N HIS A 121 0.38 -6.50 11.44
CA HIS A 121 0.46 -7.43 10.35
C HIS A 121 -0.50 -6.85 9.32
N ARG A 122 -0.05 -5.80 8.61
CA ARG A 122 -0.28 -5.75 7.18
C ARG A 122 0.21 -7.10 6.77
N THR A 123 -0.72 -8.03 6.60
CA THR A 123 -0.52 -9.20 5.79
C THR A 123 0.27 -8.64 4.64
N GLN A 124 1.58 -8.91 4.57
CA GLN A 124 2.31 -8.70 3.32
C GLN A 124 1.38 -9.41 2.36
N ALA A 125 0.63 -8.65 1.57
CA ALA A 125 -0.39 -9.22 0.71
C ALA A 125 0.42 -10.18 -0.13
N ALA A 126 0.32 -11.49 0.17
CA ALA A 126 1.40 -12.45 -0.03
C ALA A 126 2.00 -12.17 -1.38
N GLU A 127 3.24 -11.64 -1.42
CA GLU A 127 3.70 -10.73 -2.49
C GLU A 127 3.02 -11.09 -3.79
N LEU A 128 1.97 -10.33 -4.16
CA LEU A 128 1.11 -10.74 -5.26
C LEU A 128 2.04 -11.04 -6.44
N PRO A 129 1.98 -12.27 -7.01
CA PRO A 129 2.93 -12.63 -8.05
C PRO A 129 2.89 -11.54 -9.12
N ARG A 130 4.05 -10.99 -9.50
CA ARG A 130 4.13 -9.93 -10.51
C ARG A 130 3.88 -10.52 -11.89
N THR A 131 2.64 -10.94 -12.13
CA THR A 131 2.17 -11.67 -13.30
C THR A 131 0.87 -11.02 -13.78
N VAL A 132 0.84 -10.61 -15.04
CA VAL A 132 -0.27 -9.83 -15.61
C VAL A 132 -0.77 -10.50 -16.89
N PHE A 133 -2.08 -10.66 -16.98
CA PHE A 133 -2.75 -10.99 -18.24
C PHE A 133 -3.17 -9.69 -18.94
N ILE A 134 -2.70 -9.47 -20.17
CA ILE A 134 -3.08 -8.32 -20.99
C ILE A 134 -4.08 -8.78 -22.05
N ALA A 135 -5.34 -8.43 -21.82
CA ALA A 135 -6.41 -8.62 -22.78
C ALA A 135 -6.45 -7.42 -23.74
N HIS A 136 -6.38 -7.68 -25.04
CA HIS A 136 -6.45 -6.65 -26.07
C HIS A 136 -7.05 -7.23 -27.35
N ARG A 137 -7.48 -6.36 -28.26
CA ARG A 137 -8.03 -6.80 -29.54
C ARG A 137 -6.93 -7.40 -30.42
N PHE A 138 -7.27 -8.45 -31.18
CA PHE A 138 -6.34 -9.15 -32.06
C PHE A 138 -6.13 -8.48 -33.42
N ASP A 139 -5.98 -7.16 -33.44
CA ASP A 139 -5.61 -6.38 -34.63
C ASP A 139 -4.30 -5.62 -34.38
N ALA A 140 -3.88 -4.81 -35.36
CA ALA A 140 -2.64 -4.04 -35.25
C ALA A 140 -2.72 -2.97 -34.14
N VAL A 141 -3.86 -2.29 -34.02
CA VAL A 141 -4.05 -1.20 -33.05
C VAL A 141 -4.04 -1.74 -31.61
N GLY A 142 -4.80 -2.79 -31.33
CA GLY A 142 -4.81 -3.45 -30.03
C GLY A 142 -3.44 -4.03 -29.68
N GLN A 143 -2.74 -4.61 -30.65
CA GLN A 143 -1.39 -5.14 -30.44
C GLN A 143 -0.40 -4.06 -30.05
N GLU A 144 -0.30 -2.98 -30.82
CA GLU A 144 0.65 -1.89 -30.56
C GLU A 144 0.42 -1.29 -29.16
N ALA A 145 -0.83 -1.04 -28.80
CA ALA A 145 -1.18 -0.54 -27.47
C ALA A 145 -0.79 -1.53 -26.36
N SER A 146 -1.09 -2.82 -26.55
CA SER A 146 -0.76 -3.87 -25.58
C SER A 146 0.74 -4.06 -25.39
N ASP A 147 1.55 -3.94 -26.46
CA ASP A 147 3.00 -4.12 -26.41
C ASP A 147 3.66 -3.00 -25.59
N LYS A 148 3.18 -1.77 -25.74
CA LYS A 148 3.66 -0.63 -24.95
C LYS A 148 3.33 -0.80 -23.45
N ILE A 149 2.12 -1.28 -23.13
CA ILE A 149 1.74 -1.61 -21.75
C ILE A 149 2.59 -2.77 -21.21
N ALA A 150 2.78 -3.82 -22.00
CA ALA A 150 3.60 -4.97 -21.61
C ALA A 150 5.05 -4.55 -21.33
N LEU A 151 5.63 -3.71 -22.18
CA LEU A 151 6.98 -3.16 -21.98
C LEU A 151 7.07 -2.35 -20.69
N PHE A 152 6.11 -1.44 -20.46
CA PHE A 152 6.05 -0.65 -19.24
C PHE A 152 5.97 -1.53 -17.98
N LEU A 153 5.07 -2.52 -17.96
CA LEU A 153 4.91 -3.43 -16.84
C LEU A 153 6.14 -4.34 -16.64
N THR A 154 6.78 -4.78 -17.72
CA THR A 154 8.01 -5.58 -17.65
C THR A 154 9.15 -4.78 -17.02
N LEU A 155 9.25 -3.48 -17.32
CA LEU A 155 10.21 -2.58 -16.66
C LEU A 155 9.94 -2.41 -15.15
N LEU A 156 8.69 -2.63 -14.72
CA LEU A 156 8.30 -2.68 -13.30
C LEU A 156 8.47 -4.09 -12.68
N GLY A 157 9.04 -5.05 -13.42
CA GLY A 157 9.30 -6.41 -12.96
C GLY A 157 8.11 -7.36 -13.06
N PHE A 158 7.10 -7.06 -13.90
CA PHE A 158 6.02 -8.00 -14.18
C PHE A 158 6.33 -8.94 -15.34
N GLU A 159 5.95 -10.20 -15.19
CA GLU A 159 5.78 -11.12 -16.31
C GLU A 159 4.42 -10.86 -16.98
N CYS A 160 4.46 -10.52 -18.26
CA CYS A 160 3.25 -10.17 -19.02
C CYS A 160 2.90 -11.29 -20.01
N VAL A 161 1.65 -11.75 -19.96
CA VAL A 161 1.11 -12.74 -20.91
C VAL A 161 -0.12 -12.16 -21.60
N SER A 162 -0.30 -12.42 -22.89
CA SER A 162 -1.51 -12.05 -23.62
C SER A 162 -2.26 -13.27 -24.16
N GLY A 163 -3.44 -13.02 -24.73
CA GLY A 163 -4.22 -14.04 -25.43
C GLY A 163 -3.54 -14.57 -26.70
N ARG A 164 -2.52 -13.87 -27.22
CA ARG A 164 -1.82 -14.24 -28.46
C ARG A 164 -0.77 -15.33 -28.25
N GLY A 165 -0.66 -16.20 -29.24
CA GLY A 165 0.21 -17.37 -29.26
C GLY A 165 -0.52 -18.52 -29.91
N TYR A 166 0.17 -19.40 -30.61
CA TYR A 166 -0.43 -20.61 -31.15
C TYR A 166 -0.53 -21.68 -30.06
N ALA A 167 -1.66 -22.39 -29.98
CA ALA A 167 -1.79 -23.64 -29.24
C ALA A 167 -2.96 -24.43 -29.86
N PRO A 168 -2.89 -25.76 -29.91
CA PRO A 168 -4.02 -26.56 -30.36
C PRO A 168 -5.18 -26.45 -29.34
N GLY A 169 -6.38 -26.03 -29.80
CA GLY A 169 -7.60 -25.96 -28.99
C GLY A 169 -8.45 -24.71 -29.22
N PRO A 170 -9.63 -24.60 -28.57
CA PRO A 170 -10.49 -23.43 -28.63
C PRO A 170 -9.83 -22.17 -28.01
N ILE A 171 -9.98 -21.02 -28.67
CA ILE A 171 -9.37 -19.74 -28.24
C ILE A 171 -9.86 -19.31 -26.84
N SER A 172 -11.15 -19.50 -26.55
CA SER A 172 -11.78 -19.15 -25.28
C SER A 172 -11.20 -19.93 -24.10
N GLU A 173 -11.09 -21.26 -24.22
CA GLU A 173 -10.53 -22.11 -23.15
C GLU A 173 -9.07 -21.76 -22.85
N LYS A 174 -8.30 -21.51 -23.90
CA LYS A 174 -6.90 -21.11 -23.81
C LYS A 174 -6.73 -19.80 -23.05
N VAL A 175 -7.50 -18.78 -23.40
CA VAL A 175 -7.34 -17.47 -22.79
C VAL A 175 -7.84 -17.47 -21.36
N LYS A 176 -8.94 -18.16 -21.07
CA LYS A 176 -9.37 -18.39 -19.70
C LYS A 176 -8.26 -19.03 -18.85
N SER A 177 -7.61 -20.08 -19.34
CA SER A 177 -6.52 -20.75 -18.63
C SER A 177 -5.33 -19.80 -18.38
N ARG A 178 -4.93 -19.02 -19.39
CA ARG A 178 -3.83 -18.04 -19.25
C ARG A 178 -4.16 -16.96 -18.24
N MET A 179 -5.35 -16.38 -18.33
CA MET A 179 -5.84 -15.35 -17.41
C MET A 179 -5.97 -15.90 -15.97
N GLN A 180 -6.40 -17.15 -15.80
CA GLN A 180 -6.48 -17.80 -14.51
C GLN A 180 -5.10 -18.02 -13.85
N ALA A 181 -4.02 -18.09 -14.62
CA ALA A 181 -2.67 -18.23 -14.10
C ALA A 181 -2.03 -16.91 -13.63
N GLN A 182 -2.57 -15.74 -13.99
CA GLN A 182 -1.97 -14.43 -13.66
C GLN A 182 -2.60 -13.80 -12.42
N ALA A 183 -1.86 -12.98 -11.68
CA ALA A 183 -2.39 -12.31 -10.49
C ALA A 183 -3.30 -11.12 -10.83
N VAL A 184 -2.98 -10.39 -11.91
CA VAL A 184 -3.67 -9.16 -12.33
C VAL A 184 -4.16 -9.30 -13.77
N VAL A 185 -5.30 -8.68 -14.08
CA VAL A 185 -5.82 -8.58 -15.44
C VAL A 185 -5.86 -7.12 -15.87
N VAL A 186 -5.23 -6.82 -17.00
CA VAL A 186 -5.27 -5.50 -17.65
C VAL A 186 -6.00 -5.65 -18.98
N VAL A 187 -7.02 -4.82 -19.21
CA VAL A 187 -7.79 -4.83 -20.45
C VAL A 187 -7.51 -3.54 -21.20
N VAL A 188 -6.96 -3.67 -22.41
CA VAL A 188 -6.70 -2.55 -23.33
C VAL A 188 -7.81 -2.52 -24.38
N TRP A 189 -8.66 -1.51 -24.29
CA TRP A 189 -9.84 -1.35 -25.12
C TRP A 189 -9.62 -0.29 -26.20
N THR A 190 -9.55 -0.72 -27.46
CA THR A 190 -9.29 0.14 -28.63
C THR A 190 -10.49 0.21 -29.59
N PRO A 191 -10.62 1.25 -30.44
CA PRO A 191 -11.79 1.45 -31.29
C PRO A 191 -11.88 0.46 -32.45
N GLY A 192 -13.05 -0.11 -32.73
CA GLY A 192 -13.37 -0.89 -33.94
C GLY A 192 -14.24 -2.13 -33.68
N GLU A 193 -14.48 -2.93 -34.73
CA GLU A 193 -15.43 -4.04 -34.69
C GLU A 193 -14.86 -5.28 -33.98
N ASP A 194 -15.76 -6.04 -33.33
CA ASP A 194 -15.51 -7.31 -32.65
C ASP A 194 -14.77 -7.28 -31.29
N SER A 195 -15.34 -6.54 -30.33
CA SER A 195 -14.89 -6.50 -28.93
C SER A 195 -15.59 -7.51 -28.02
N THR A 196 -16.50 -8.33 -28.55
CA THR A 196 -17.35 -9.28 -27.79
C THR A 196 -16.52 -10.22 -26.93
N TRP A 197 -15.37 -10.65 -27.44
CA TRP A 197 -14.44 -11.54 -26.75
C TRP A 197 -13.73 -10.87 -25.57
N LEU A 198 -13.34 -9.60 -25.69
CA LEU A 198 -12.74 -8.83 -24.58
C LEU A 198 -13.75 -8.63 -23.44
N VAL A 199 -15.01 -8.41 -23.78
CA VAL A 199 -16.09 -8.26 -22.79
C VAL A 199 -16.28 -9.53 -21.98
N GLN A 200 -16.32 -10.70 -22.64
CA GLN A 200 -16.54 -11.98 -21.98
C GLN A 200 -15.38 -12.38 -21.05
N GLU A 201 -14.13 -12.09 -21.42
CA GLU A 201 -12.96 -12.39 -20.59
C GLU A 201 -12.79 -11.39 -19.42
N SER A 202 -13.07 -10.10 -19.64
CA SER A 202 -13.08 -9.09 -18.57
C SER A 202 -14.07 -9.48 -17.46
N LEU A 203 -15.22 -10.03 -17.85
CA LEU A 203 -16.23 -10.54 -16.91
C LEU A 203 -15.75 -11.73 -16.10
N LEU A 204 -15.00 -12.65 -16.71
CA LEU A 204 -14.44 -13.81 -16.04
C LEU A 204 -13.38 -13.43 -15.00
N SER A 205 -12.61 -12.37 -15.23
CA SER A 205 -11.63 -11.86 -14.25
C SER A 205 -12.30 -11.30 -12.99
N ASN A 206 -13.33 -10.46 -13.16
CA ASN A 206 -14.15 -9.92 -12.06
C ASN A 206 -14.81 -11.04 -11.24
N LEU A 207 -15.28 -12.10 -11.89
CA LEU A 207 -15.90 -13.25 -11.23
C LEU A 207 -14.91 -14.10 -10.42
N SER A 208 -13.60 -13.95 -10.66
CA SER A 208 -12.54 -14.72 -9.98
C SER A 208 -11.88 -13.97 -8.82
N GLY A 209 -12.36 -12.77 -8.47
CA GLY A 209 -11.81 -11.95 -7.39
C GLY A 209 -10.42 -11.38 -7.68
N LYS A 210 -10.01 -11.38 -8.96
CA LYS A 210 -8.72 -10.81 -9.38
C LYS A 210 -8.86 -9.32 -9.66
N PRO A 211 -7.86 -8.51 -9.32
CA PRO A 211 -7.81 -7.12 -9.73
C PRO A 211 -7.91 -6.98 -11.25
N LEU A 212 -8.87 -6.16 -11.69
CA LEU A 212 -9.11 -5.81 -13.09
C LEU A 212 -8.81 -4.32 -13.27
N ILE A 213 -7.89 -4.00 -14.19
CA ILE A 213 -7.59 -2.62 -14.58
C ILE A 213 -8.01 -2.42 -16.03
N LEU A 214 -8.93 -1.49 -16.25
CA LEU A 214 -9.46 -1.19 -17.58
C LEU A 214 -8.79 0.05 -18.14
N ILE A 215 -8.18 -0.06 -19.32
CA ILE A 215 -7.54 1.03 -20.05
C ILE A 215 -8.29 1.21 -21.36
N LYS A 216 -8.82 2.40 -21.61
CA LYS A 216 -9.81 2.59 -22.66
C LYS A 216 -9.50 3.80 -23.53
N ASP A 217 -9.54 3.60 -24.84
CA ASP A 217 -9.48 4.69 -25.79
C ASP A 217 -10.72 5.58 -25.62
N ALA A 218 -10.51 6.89 -25.52
CA ALA A 218 -11.55 7.89 -25.29
C ALA A 218 -12.63 7.91 -26.37
N THR A 219 -12.31 7.49 -27.60
CA THR A 219 -13.24 7.43 -28.74
C THR A 219 -14.02 6.12 -28.80
N SER A 220 -13.63 5.12 -28.01
CA SER A 220 -14.31 3.83 -28.01
C SER A 220 -15.64 3.89 -27.26
N ALA A 221 -16.72 3.44 -27.91
CA ALA A 221 -17.98 3.23 -27.23
C ALA A 221 -17.92 1.96 -26.37
N PHE A 222 -18.35 2.05 -25.10
CA PHE A 222 -18.78 0.86 -24.38
C PHE A 222 -20.20 0.51 -24.83
N ARG A 223 -20.48 -0.78 -25.01
CA ARG A 223 -21.88 -1.20 -25.02
C ARG A 223 -22.44 -0.98 -23.61
N PRO A 224 -23.56 -0.28 -23.43
CA PRO A 224 -24.18 -0.09 -22.11
C PRO A 224 -24.37 -1.44 -21.39
N GLY A 225 -24.03 -1.50 -20.09
CA GLY A 225 -24.09 -2.71 -19.28
C GLY A 225 -22.79 -3.02 -18.54
N LEU A 226 -22.45 -4.30 -18.43
CA LEU A 226 -21.45 -4.93 -17.55
C LEU A 226 -20.05 -4.28 -17.38
N LEU A 227 -19.59 -3.42 -18.30
CA LEU A 227 -18.31 -2.70 -18.20
C LEU A 227 -18.47 -1.18 -18.00
N ALA A 228 -19.70 -0.66 -18.10
CA ALA A 228 -19.98 0.76 -17.98
C ALA A 228 -19.88 1.28 -16.54
N ASP A 229 -20.02 0.39 -15.55
CA ASP A 229 -19.93 0.70 -14.13
C ASP A 229 -18.50 0.54 -13.57
N LEU A 230 -17.55 0.10 -14.40
CA LEU A 230 -16.14 -0.03 -14.00
C LEU A 230 -15.39 1.28 -14.24
N GLU A 231 -14.57 1.66 -13.27
CA GLU A 231 -13.59 2.71 -13.45
C GLU A 231 -12.56 2.30 -14.52
N PHE A 232 -12.17 3.24 -15.37
CA PHE A 232 -11.21 3.00 -16.43
C PHE A 232 -10.24 4.17 -16.56
N ILE A 233 -9.02 3.85 -17.01
CA ILE A 233 -7.99 4.81 -17.35
C ILE A 233 -8.21 5.23 -18.81
N PRO A 234 -8.57 6.49 -19.10
CA PRO A 234 -8.73 6.96 -20.47
C PRO A 234 -7.37 7.19 -21.14
N PHE A 235 -7.28 6.92 -22.43
CA PHE A 235 -6.18 7.40 -23.28
C PHE A 235 -6.71 7.89 -24.63
N SER A 236 -5.93 8.72 -25.32
CA SER A 236 -6.27 9.25 -26.65
C SER A 236 -5.51 8.54 -27.77
N GLU A 237 -6.10 8.45 -28.96
CA GLU A 237 -5.60 7.79 -30.17
C GLU A 237 -4.05 7.72 -30.25
N ALA A 238 -3.52 6.49 -30.22
CA ALA A 238 -2.10 6.13 -30.26
C ALA A 238 -1.21 6.60 -29.08
N ARG A 239 -1.75 7.33 -28.10
CA ARG A 239 -1.05 7.82 -26.90
C ARG A 239 -1.36 6.98 -25.66
N ILE A 240 -1.20 5.66 -25.76
CA ILE A 240 -1.41 4.71 -24.66
C ILE A 240 -0.49 5.00 -23.46
N GLU A 241 0.63 5.70 -23.66
CA GLU A 241 1.57 6.12 -22.63
C GLU A 241 0.93 7.05 -21.59
N GLN A 242 -0.18 7.73 -21.93
CA GLN A 242 -0.98 8.50 -20.98
C GLN A 242 -1.53 7.62 -19.83
N ALA A 243 -1.70 6.32 -20.08
CA ALA A 243 -2.18 5.38 -19.09
C ALA A 243 -1.10 4.92 -18.10
N PHE A 244 0.19 5.20 -18.33
CA PHE A 244 1.27 4.62 -17.51
C PHE A 244 1.25 5.08 -16.05
N ILE A 245 1.06 6.38 -15.81
CA ILE A 245 1.01 6.91 -14.44
C ILE A 245 -0.26 6.43 -13.71
N PRO A 246 -1.47 6.54 -14.28
CA PRO A 246 -2.66 6.00 -13.62
C PRO A 246 -2.61 4.47 -13.44
N LEU A 247 -1.98 3.73 -14.36
CA LEU A 247 -1.77 2.30 -14.20
C LEU A 247 -0.86 1.99 -13.02
N LEU A 248 0.23 2.75 -12.85
CA LEU A 248 1.11 2.63 -11.68
C LEU A 248 0.37 2.92 -10.37
N GLU A 249 -0.48 3.95 -10.36
CA GLU A 249 -1.34 4.29 -9.22
C GLU A 249 -2.33 3.16 -8.91
N GLY A 250 -2.98 2.60 -9.95
CA GLY A 250 -3.88 1.45 -9.82
C GLY A 250 -3.17 0.22 -9.26
N LEU A 251 -1.96 -0.09 -9.74
CA LEU A 251 -1.13 -1.18 -9.21
C LEU A 251 -0.75 -0.97 -7.74
N ARG A 252 -0.43 0.27 -7.34
CA ARG A 252 -0.16 0.61 -5.93
C ARG A 252 -1.39 0.45 -5.05
N ALA A 253 -2.56 0.88 -5.52
CA ALA A 253 -3.81 0.76 -4.80
C ALA A 253 -4.19 -0.70 -4.51
N ILE A 254 -3.81 -1.64 -5.39
CA ILE A 254 -4.03 -3.08 -5.21
C ILE A 254 -2.86 -3.78 -4.48
N GLY A 255 -1.87 -3.04 -3.99
CA GLY A 255 -0.84 -3.53 -3.08
C GLY A 255 0.55 -3.75 -3.68
N PHE A 256 0.80 -3.39 -4.95
CA PHE A 256 2.16 -3.49 -5.52
C PHE A 256 3.03 -2.30 -5.12
N MET A 257 4.21 -2.57 -4.59
CA MET A 257 5.22 -1.57 -4.22
C MET A 257 6.33 -1.48 -5.28
N PHE A 258 6.78 -0.26 -5.58
CA PHE A 258 7.80 0.03 -6.59
C PHE A 258 8.84 0.99 -6.01
N GLY A 259 10.10 0.55 -5.94
CA GLY A 259 11.22 1.28 -5.31
C GLY A 259 12.10 0.32 -4.49
N SER A 260 13.41 0.58 -4.40
CA SER A 260 14.34 -0.25 -3.63
C SER A 260 14.02 -0.17 -2.13
N THR A 261 13.67 -1.31 -1.54
CA THR A 261 13.85 -1.57 -0.11
C THR A 261 15.30 -1.99 0.14
N ASP A 262 16.23 -1.12 -0.26
CA ASP A 262 17.66 -1.23 0.09
C ASP A 262 18.01 -0.14 1.09
#